data_AF-A0A7S0Z169-F1
#
_entry.id   AF-A0A7S0Z169-F1
#
_cell.length_a   1.000
_cell.length_b   1.000
_cell.length_c   1.000
_cell.angle_alpha   90.00
_cell.angle_beta   90.00
_cell.angle_gamma   90.00
#
_symmetry.space_group_name_H-M   'P 1'
#
loop_
_entity.id
_entity.type
_entity.pdbx_description
1 polymer ?
#
loop_
_entity_poly.entity_id
_entity_poly.type
_entity_poly.pdbx_seq_one_letter_code
_entity_poly.pdbx_strand_id
1 'polypeptide(L)'
;GGGFSRAPSSSSSPPIVDTHLVVCAALGFSVLYPNVSRVGFGEGAPMGGMPGGQHDACLSACAADLDLDGRFEVLVGTYGGTVLQYPLTQELDIGLPPDG
;
A
#
# COMPACT_ATOMS: atom_id res chain seq x y z
N GLY A 1 43.57 7.02 -35.50
CA GLY A 1 42.50 7.53 -34.62
C GLY A 1 41.38 6.52 -34.60
N GLY A 2 40.95 6.08 -33.43
CA GLY A 2 39.89 5.08 -33.28
C GLY A 2 39.76 4.64 -31.82
N GLY A 3 39.23 5.53 -30.98
CA GLY A 3 38.90 5.22 -29.59
C GLY A 3 37.53 4.55 -29.52
N PHE A 4 37.47 3.36 -28.95
CA PHE A 4 36.21 2.67 -28.65
C PHE A 4 35.64 3.25 -27.34
N SER A 5 34.69 4.17 -27.46
CA SER A 5 33.98 4.73 -26.31
C SER A 5 33.00 3.70 -25.76
N ARG A 6 33.29 3.13 -24.58
CA ARG A 6 32.35 2.27 -23.86
C ARG A 6 31.20 3.14 -23.33
N ALA A 7 29.97 2.85 -23.77
CA ALA A 7 28.79 3.52 -23.24
C ALA A 7 28.68 3.28 -21.72
N PRO A 8 28.29 4.30 -20.92
CA PRO A 8 27.99 4.09 -19.51
C PRO A 8 26.73 3.23 -19.39
N SER A 9 26.90 2.01 -18.89
CA SER A 9 25.79 1.17 -18.45
C SER A 9 25.19 1.81 -17.20
N SER A 10 24.26 2.75 -17.39
CA SER A 10 23.44 3.30 -16.32
C SER A 10 22.50 2.19 -15.85
N SER A 11 22.91 1.47 -14.82
CA SER A 11 22.04 0.59 -14.05
C SER A 11 21.07 1.45 -13.24
N SER A 12 20.13 2.13 -13.90
CA SER A 12 18.97 2.69 -13.21
C SER A 12 18.09 1.49 -12.89
N SER A 13 18.18 0.98 -11.65
CA SER A 13 17.11 0.13 -11.12
C SER A 13 15.78 0.81 -11.44
N PRO A 14 14.78 0.11 -11.99
CA PRO A 14 13.48 0.72 -12.25
C PRO A 14 12.98 1.40 -10.97
N PRO A 15 12.32 2.57 -11.07
CA PRO A 15 11.77 3.23 -9.89
C PRO A 15 10.89 2.22 -9.16
N ILE A 16 11.21 1.96 -7.89
CA ILE A 16 10.45 1.03 -7.07
C ILE A 16 9.10 1.69 -6.83
N VAL A 17 8.11 1.26 -7.60
CA VAL A 17 6.72 1.70 -7.42
C VAL A 17 6.17 0.97 -6.20
N ASP A 18 5.73 1.74 -5.24
CA ASP A 18 5.08 1.20 -4.06
C ASP A 18 3.73 0.59 -4.47
N THR A 19 3.66 -0.73 -4.38
CA THR A 19 2.47 -1.50 -4.77
C THR A 19 1.76 -1.91 -3.49
N HIS A 20 0.51 -1.49 -3.34
CA HIS A 20 -0.34 -1.91 -2.23
C HIS A 20 -1.38 -2.90 -2.76
N LEU A 21 -1.66 -3.95 -2.00
CA LEU A 21 -2.64 -4.98 -2.38
C LEU A 21 -3.78 -5.00 -1.37
N VAL A 22 -5.01 -4.87 -1.86
CA VAL A 22 -6.23 -5.03 -1.07
C VAL A 22 -6.85 -6.36 -1.41
N VAL A 23 -7.03 -7.22 -0.42
CA VAL A 23 -7.70 -8.51 -0.55
C VAL A 23 -9.08 -8.40 0.09
N CYS A 24 -10.11 -8.34 -0.75
CA CYS A 24 -11.49 -8.28 -0.29
C CYS A 24 -12.03 -9.69 -0.01
N ALA A 25 -12.57 -9.92 1.19
CA ALA A 25 -13.23 -11.16 1.55
C ALA A 25 -14.76 -10.98 1.55
N ALA A 26 -15.48 -11.96 1.01
CA ALA A 26 -16.95 -11.97 0.99
C ALA A 26 -17.57 -12.48 2.30
N LEU A 27 -16.85 -13.32 3.05
CA LEU A 27 -17.34 -14.02 4.24
C LEU A 27 -16.49 -13.76 5.49
N GLY A 28 -15.59 -12.77 5.45
CA GLY A 28 -14.65 -12.53 6.52
C GLY A 28 -13.97 -11.17 6.40
N PHE A 29 -12.83 -11.02 7.05
CA PHE A 29 -12.06 -9.79 7.04
C PHE A 29 -11.33 -9.61 5.72
N SER A 30 -11.42 -8.40 5.18
CA SER A 30 -10.53 -7.96 4.11
C SER A 30 -9.16 -7.61 4.70
N VAL A 31 -8.11 -7.66 3.90
CA VAL A 31 -6.74 -7.41 4.36
C VAL A 31 -6.05 -6.45 3.39
N LEU A 32 -5.43 -5.41 3.94
CA LEU A 32 -4.57 -4.49 3.22
C LEU A 32 -3.10 -4.92 3.42
N TYR A 33 -2.40 -5.16 2.33
CA TYR A 33 -0.97 -5.42 2.31
C TYR A 33 -0.24 -4.20 1.72
N PRO A 34 0.43 -3.41 2.55
CA PRO A 34 1.17 -2.25 2.07
C PRO A 34 2.51 -2.66 1.45
N ASN A 35 2.93 -1.95 0.41
CA ASN A 35 4.28 -2.08 -0.19
C ASN A 35 4.70 -3.53 -0.43
N VAL A 36 3.85 -4.35 -1.05
CA VAL A 36 4.14 -5.76 -1.32
C VAL A 36 5.40 -5.95 -2.17
N SER A 37 5.79 -4.93 -2.93
CA SER A 37 7.06 -4.90 -3.67
C SER A 37 8.30 -4.85 -2.78
N ARG A 38 8.19 -4.37 -1.53
CA ARG A 38 9.29 -4.22 -0.57
C ARG A 38 9.22 -5.23 0.58
N VAL A 39 8.06 -5.36 1.21
CA VAL A 39 7.87 -6.13 2.46
C VAL A 39 7.18 -7.48 2.22
N GLY A 40 6.76 -7.76 0.98
CA GLY A 40 5.98 -8.94 0.64
C GLY A 40 4.62 -8.92 1.35
N PHE A 41 4.15 -10.09 1.79
CA PHE A 41 2.85 -10.25 2.46
C PHE A 41 2.94 -10.19 4.00
N GLY A 42 4.09 -9.79 4.56
CA GLY A 42 4.34 -9.86 5.99
C GLY A 42 3.58 -8.83 6.83
N GLU A 43 3.27 -7.67 6.24
CA GLU A 43 2.59 -6.55 6.95
C GLU A 43 1.11 -6.44 6.59
N GLY A 44 0.42 -7.57 6.47
CA GLY A 44 -1.03 -7.57 6.24
C GLY A 44 -1.79 -6.97 7.42
N ALA A 45 -2.51 -5.88 7.19
CA ALA A 45 -3.39 -5.24 8.15
C ALA A 45 -4.84 -5.69 7.90
N PRO A 46 -5.50 -6.42 8.84
CA PRO A 46 -6.90 -6.77 8.69
C PRO A 46 -7.78 -5.52 8.76
N MET A 47 -8.57 -5.32 7.72
CA MET A 47 -9.56 -4.27 7.59
C MET A 47 -10.84 -4.71 8.32
N GLY A 48 -10.81 -4.60 9.65
CA GLY A 48 -11.91 -5.00 10.55
C GLY A 48 -12.50 -3.86 11.38
N GLY A 49 -12.21 -2.61 11.02
CA GLY A 49 -12.38 -1.42 11.85
C GLY A 49 -13.81 -0.89 12.04
N MET A 50 -14.86 -1.67 11.74
CA MET A 50 -16.21 -1.21 12.05
C MET A 50 -16.39 -1.13 13.58
N PRO A 51 -16.82 0.02 14.14
CA PRO A 51 -17.13 0.12 15.55
C PRO A 51 -18.20 -0.92 15.91
N GLY A 52 -17.88 -1.81 16.87
CA GLY A 52 -18.75 -2.93 17.26
C GLY A 52 -18.35 -4.30 16.70
N GLY A 53 -17.22 -4.42 15.99
CA GLY A 53 -16.66 -5.71 15.59
C GLY A 53 -17.48 -6.45 14.54
N GLN A 54 -18.35 -5.75 13.80
CA GLN A 54 -19.10 -6.35 12.71
C GLN A 54 -18.24 -6.42 11.45
N HIS A 55 -18.21 -7.58 10.82
CA HIS A 55 -17.57 -7.78 9.52
C HIS A 55 -18.63 -7.62 8.46
N ASP A 56 -18.37 -6.72 7.53
CA ASP A 56 -19.24 -6.46 6.40
C ASP A 56 -18.52 -6.85 5.11
N ALA A 57 -19.27 -7.39 4.16
CA ALA A 57 -18.71 -7.87 2.91
C ALA A 57 -18.20 -6.69 2.09
N CYS A 58 -16.92 -6.73 1.72
CA CYS A 58 -16.33 -5.70 0.86
C CYS A 58 -16.80 -5.92 -0.58
N LEU A 59 -17.52 -4.95 -1.14
CA LEU A 59 -18.08 -5.00 -2.48
C LEU A 59 -17.23 -4.26 -3.50
N SER A 60 -16.56 -3.20 -3.08
CA SER A 60 -15.74 -2.36 -3.94
C SER A 60 -14.54 -1.80 -3.18
N ALA A 61 -13.47 -1.52 -3.91
CA ALA A 61 -12.31 -0.81 -3.40
C ALA A 61 -11.78 0.17 -4.47
N CYS A 62 -11.33 1.34 -4.03
CA CYS A 62 -10.59 2.26 -4.87
C CYS A 62 -9.47 2.95 -4.07
N ALA A 63 -8.44 3.41 -4.79
CA ALA A 63 -7.39 4.24 -4.23
C ALA A 63 -7.59 5.68 -4.72
N ALA A 64 -7.62 6.63 -3.79
CA ALA A 64 -7.77 8.05 -4.09
C ALA A 64 -7.02 8.85 -3.03
N ASP A 65 -6.43 9.97 -3.44
CA ASP A 65 -5.86 10.96 -2.53
C ASP A 65 -7.00 11.89 -2.10
N LEU A 66 -7.47 11.74 -0.87
CA LEU A 66 -8.67 12.41 -0.36
C LEU A 66 -8.35 13.72 0.36
N ASP A 67 -7.19 13.80 0.98
CA ASP A 67 -6.75 14.98 1.74
C ASP A 67 -5.75 15.87 0.96
N LEU A 68 -5.36 15.45 -0.25
CA LEU A 68 -4.47 16.14 -1.17
C LEU A 68 -3.05 16.31 -0.62
N ASP A 69 -2.60 15.37 0.20
CA ASP A 69 -1.23 15.33 0.73
C ASP A 69 -0.25 14.63 -0.23
N GLY A 70 -0.74 14.07 -1.35
CA GLY A 70 0.04 13.32 -2.32
C GLY A 70 0.21 11.83 -1.99
N ARG A 71 -0.47 11.34 -0.94
CA ARG A 71 -0.52 9.94 -0.51
C ARG A 71 -1.92 9.42 -0.78
N PHE A 72 -2.01 8.30 -1.47
CA PHE A 72 -3.30 7.69 -1.71
C PHE A 72 -3.83 7.03 -0.45
N GLU A 73 -5.12 7.14 -0.19
CA GLU A 73 -5.82 6.28 0.75
C GLU A 73 -6.65 5.23 0.01
N VAL A 74 -6.95 4.14 0.72
CA VAL A 74 -7.82 3.09 0.21
C VAL A 74 -9.22 3.29 0.77
N LEU A 75 -10.17 3.45 -0.14
CA LEU A 75 -11.59 3.47 0.14
C LEU A 75 -12.19 2.10 -0.14
N VAL A 76 -12.99 1.60 0.79
CA VAL A 76 -13.66 0.29 0.67
C VAL A 76 -15.15 0.46 0.92
N GLY A 77 -15.95 0.09 -0.09
CA GLY A 77 -17.40 0.03 0.00
C GLY A 77 -17.86 -1.32 0.53
N THR A 78 -18.73 -1.29 1.53
CA THR A 78 -19.27 -2.48 2.20
C THR A 78 -20.75 -2.71 1.86
N TYR A 79 -21.24 -3.94 2.03
CA TYR A 79 -22.64 -4.29 1.71
C TYR A 79 -23.67 -3.54 2.57
N GLY A 80 -23.37 -3.30 3.85
CA GLY A 80 -24.15 -2.50 4.78
C GLY A 80 -24.16 -1.00 4.50
N GLY A 81 -23.62 -0.57 3.35
CA GLY A 81 -23.68 0.82 2.89
C GLY A 81 -22.68 1.74 3.58
N THR A 82 -21.71 1.19 4.31
CA THR A 82 -20.62 1.97 4.92
C THR A 82 -19.45 2.06 3.96
N VAL A 83 -18.79 3.22 3.93
CA VAL A 83 -17.50 3.40 3.26
C VAL A 83 -16.42 3.55 4.31
N LEU A 84 -15.38 2.72 4.22
CA LEU A 84 -14.24 2.73 5.12
C LEU A 84 -13.06 3.38 4.42
N GLN A 85 -12.33 4.23 5.14
CA GLN A 85 -11.09 4.87 4.68
C GLN A 85 -9.91 4.26 5.43
N TYR A 86 -8.89 3.85 4.67
CA TYR A 86 -7.64 3.32 5.19
C TYR A 86 -6.48 4.17 4.67
N PRO A 87 -5.82 4.96 5.53
CA PRO A 87 -4.67 5.75 5.11
C PRO A 87 -3.49 4.82 4.78
N LEU A 88 -2.84 5.05 3.64
CA LEU A 88 -1.56 4.40 3.31
C LEU A 88 -0.42 5.22 3.93
N THR A 89 -0.35 5.22 5.26
CA THR A 89 0.79 5.80 5.96
C THR A 89 2.00 4.87 5.82
N GLN A 90 2.84 5.09 4.82
CA GLN A 90 4.26 4.77 4.93
C GLN A 90 4.86 5.71 5.98
N GLU A 91 4.94 5.24 7.21
CA GLU A 91 6.02 5.62 8.10
C GLU A 91 6.49 4.34 8.77
N LEU A 92 7.17 3.48 7.99
CA LEU A 92 8.17 2.63 8.61
C LEU A 92 9.30 3.56 9.02
N ASP A 93 9.21 4.09 10.24
CA ASP A 93 10.36 4.56 10.99
C ASP A 93 11.21 3.32 11.29
N ILE A 94 11.93 2.85 10.27
CA ILE A 94 13.01 1.88 10.42
C ILE A 94 14.04 2.59 11.27
N GLY A 95 13.95 2.43 12.60
CA GLY A 95 14.78 3.07 13.61
C GLY A 95 16.28 2.89 13.33
N LEU A 96 16.79 3.66 12.39
CA LEU A 96 18.18 3.91 12.14
C LEU A 96 18.57 4.88 13.24
N PRO A 97 19.48 4.49 14.16
CA PRO A 97 20.05 5.46 15.07
C PRO A 97 20.69 6.56 14.21
N PRO A 98 20.48 7.85 14.54
CA PRO A 98 21.28 8.91 13.94
C PRO A 98 22.71 8.67 14.41
N ASP A 99 23.54 8.20 13.49
CA ASP A 99 25.00 8.25 13.52
C ASP A 99 25.64 7.84 14.86
N GLY A 100 26.03 6.56 14.97
CA GLY A 100 26.91 6.04 16.02
C GLY A 100 27.78 4.89 15.54
#